data_AF-A0A556CXJ8-F1
#
_entry.id   AF-A0A556CXJ8-F1
#
_cell.length_a   1.000
_cell.length_b   1.000
_cell.length_c   1.000
_cell.angle_alpha   90.00
_cell.angle_beta   90.00
_cell.angle_gamma   90.00
#
_symmetry.space_group_name_H-M   'P 1'
#
loop_
_entity.id
_entity.type
_entity.pdbx_description
1 polymer ?
#
loop_
_entity_poly.entity_id
_entity_poly.type
_entity_poly.pdbx_seq_one_letter_code
_entity_poly.pdbx_strand_id
1 'polypeptide(L)'
;MEKEKPLLAITLSDIDSVPVVQYKGKPIDNKIRVSVDWATNTDKRTDMTYIHIEHVEPDEVRGNTKVIQHNHPIVEEREELHRL
;
A
#
# COMPACT_ATOMS: atom_id res chain seq x y z
N MET A 1 -26.12 2.57 -13.93
CA MET A 1 -24.65 2.74 -13.98
C MET A 1 -24.05 1.86 -12.91
N GLU A 2 -23.35 0.80 -13.29
CA GLU A 2 -22.47 0.12 -12.33
C GLU A 2 -21.38 1.12 -11.92
N LYS A 3 -21.22 1.37 -10.62
CA LYS A 3 -20.05 2.09 -10.13
C LYS A 3 -18.83 1.22 -10.40
N GLU A 4 -17.85 1.75 -11.11
CA GLU A 4 -16.57 1.07 -11.26
C GLU A 4 -16.02 0.72 -9.87
N LYS A 5 -15.58 -0.52 -9.71
CA LYS A 5 -15.01 -0.98 -8.43
C LYS A 5 -13.75 -0.17 -8.14
N PRO A 6 -13.52 0.25 -6.89
CA PRO A 6 -12.31 0.99 -6.54
C PRO A 6 -11.06 0.14 -6.81
N LEU A 7 -9.97 0.80 -7.21
CA LEU A 7 -8.66 0.16 -7.37
C LEU A 7 -8.19 -0.47 -6.05
N LEU A 8 -8.37 0.25 -4.95
CA LEU A 8 -8.05 -0.19 -3.60
C LEU A 8 -9.16 0.30 -2.65
N ALA A 9 -9.69 -0.60 -1.83
CA ALA A 9 -10.54 -0.27 -0.70
C ALA A 9 -9.94 -0.87 0.57
N ILE A 10 -9.79 -0.04 1.60
CA ILE A 10 -9.37 -0.46 2.93
C ILE A 10 -10.47 -0.01 3.88
N THR A 11 -11.12 -0.97 4.53
CA THR A 11 -12.24 -0.72 5.42
C THR A 11 -11.91 -1.28 6.79
N LEU A 12 -12.08 -0.44 7.81
CA LEU A 12 -12.04 -0.81 9.22
C LEU A 12 -13.48 -0.83 9.74
N SER A 13 -13.88 -1.89 10.44
CA SER A 13 -15.18 -1.92 11.13
C SER A 13 -15.18 -1.01 12.35
N ASP A 14 -14.01 -0.91 12.99
CA ASP A 14 -13.69 -0.08 14.13
C ASP A 14 -12.17 0.20 14.14
N ILE A 15 -11.72 1.10 15.01
CA ILE A 15 -10.33 1.60 14.99
C ILE A 15 -9.27 0.51 15.29
N ASP A 16 -9.65 -0.56 15.98
CA ASP A 16 -8.76 -1.64 16.41
C ASP A 16 -8.91 -2.91 15.55
N SER A 17 -9.87 -2.92 14.64
CA SER A 17 -10.14 -4.06 13.75
C SER A 17 -9.00 -4.34 12.77
N VAL A 18 -8.87 -5.62 12.39
CA VAL A 18 -8.03 -6.00 11.24
C VAL A 18 -8.70 -5.47 9.97
N PRO A 19 -8.03 -4.64 9.15
CA PRO A 19 -8.66 -4.04 7.97
C PRO A 19 -9.08 -5.10 6.96
N VAL A 20 -10.26 -4.94 6.37
CA VAL A 20 -10.65 -5.63 5.14
C VAL A 20 -10.03 -4.86 3.97
N VAL A 21 -9.23 -5.55 3.16
CA VAL A 21 -8.55 -4.96 2.01
C VAL A 21 -9.05 -5.62 0.73
N GLN A 22 -9.45 -4.79 -0.23
CA GLN A 22 -9.79 -5.22 -1.58
C GLN A 22 -8.91 -4.48 -2.58
N TYR A 23 -8.26 -5.22 -3.48
CA TYR A 23 -7.45 -4.66 -4.56
C TYR A 23 -7.96 -5.16 -5.91
N LYS A 24 -8.21 -4.22 -6.84
CA LYS A 24 -8.82 -4.48 -8.16
C LYS A 24 -10.11 -5.32 -8.05
N GLY A 25 -10.91 -5.04 -7.03
CA GLY A 25 -12.17 -5.73 -6.75
C GLY A 25 -12.07 -7.16 -6.20
N LYS A 26 -10.86 -7.62 -5.81
CA LYS A 26 -10.64 -8.92 -5.16
C LYS A 26 -10.19 -8.73 -3.70
N PRO A 27 -10.70 -9.52 -2.74
CA PRO A 27 -10.21 -9.49 -1.36
C PRO A 27 -8.75 -9.95 -1.30
N ILE A 28 -7.98 -9.34 -0.39
CA ILE A 28 -6.65 -9.81 0.00
C ILE A 28 -6.78 -10.41 1.40
N ASP A 29 -6.55 -11.70 1.54
CA ASP A 29 -6.53 -12.43 2.81
C ASP A 29 -5.10 -12.62 3.32
N ASN A 30 -4.93 -13.17 4.53
CA ASN A 30 -3.61 -13.45 5.15
C ASN A 30 -2.62 -12.27 5.10
N LYS A 31 -3.14 -11.08 5.43
CA LYS A 31 -2.39 -9.82 5.40
C LYS A 31 -1.38 -9.79 6.56
N ILE A 32 -0.15 -9.46 6.24
CA ILE A 32 0.93 -9.26 7.22
C ILE A 32 1.06 -7.78 7.54
N ARG A 33 1.07 -6.94 6.50
CA ARG A 33 1.21 -5.49 6.63
C ARG A 33 0.33 -4.77 5.62
N VAL A 34 -0.36 -3.73 6.07
CA VAL A 34 -1.12 -2.81 5.23
C VAL A 34 -0.70 -1.41 5.60
N SER A 35 -0.08 -0.69 4.67
CA SER A 35 0.37 0.69 4.85
C SER A 35 -0.14 1.52 3.68
N VAL A 36 -0.83 2.60 4.00
CA VAL A 36 -1.15 3.67 3.06
C VAL A 36 -0.67 4.96 3.67
N ASP A 37 0.25 5.60 2.98
CA ASP A 37 0.72 6.93 3.29
C ASP A 37 0.37 7.82 2.10
N TRP A 38 0.05 9.07 2.40
CA TRP A 38 -0.19 10.07 1.39
C TRP A 38 0.28 11.40 1.92
N ALA A 39 0.89 12.19 1.05
CA ALA A 39 1.12 13.59 1.33
C ALA A 39 0.43 14.46 0.29
N THR A 40 0.18 15.71 0.63
CA THR A 40 -0.26 16.69 -0.36
C THR A 40 0.86 16.93 -1.37
N ASN A 41 0.52 16.99 -2.66
CA ASN A 41 1.47 17.41 -3.68
C ASN A 41 2.03 18.79 -3.32
N THR A 42 3.34 18.93 -3.48
CA THR A 42 4.04 20.22 -3.33
C THR A 42 4.59 20.61 -4.69
N ASP A 43 5.07 21.85 -4.81
CA ASP A 43 5.85 22.34 -5.94
C ASP A 43 7.10 21.48 -6.24
N LYS A 44 7.55 20.68 -5.27
CA LYS A 44 8.79 19.88 -5.35
C LYS A 44 8.58 18.37 -5.41
N ARG A 45 7.36 17.88 -5.17
CA ARG A 45 7.04 16.44 -5.17
C ARG A 45 5.65 16.19 -5.72
N THR A 46 5.60 15.42 -6.79
CA THR A 46 4.40 14.81 -7.36
C THR A 46 4.33 13.34 -6.91
N ASP A 47 3.13 12.77 -6.85
CA ASP A 47 2.88 11.33 -6.61
C ASP A 47 3.17 10.83 -5.19
N MET A 48 2.66 11.57 -4.20
CA MET A 48 2.89 11.31 -2.78
C MET A 48 2.05 10.16 -2.18
N THR A 49 1.20 9.49 -2.96
CA THR A 49 0.44 8.32 -2.46
C THR A 49 1.32 7.08 -2.49
N TYR A 50 1.75 6.63 -1.32
CA TYR A 50 2.51 5.40 -1.12
C TYR A 50 1.59 4.29 -0.60
N ILE A 51 1.61 3.15 -1.27
CA ILE A 51 0.84 1.96 -0.88
C ILE A 51 1.82 0.81 -0.72
N HIS A 52 1.71 0.07 0.38
CA HIS A 52 2.41 -1.18 0.60
C HIS A 52 1.46 -2.18 1.29
N ILE A 53 1.18 -3.29 0.61
CA ILE A 53 0.37 -4.38 1.12
C ILE A 53 1.18 -5.66 1.00
N GLU A 54 1.52 -6.25 2.13
CA GLU A 54 2.21 -7.54 2.21
C GLU A 54 1.21 -8.60 2.69
N HIS A 55 1.16 -9.73 1.99
CA HIS A 55 0.27 -10.85 2.31
C HIS A 55 0.87 -12.20 1.90
N VAL A 56 0.32 -13.28 2.45
CA VAL A 56 0.65 -14.65 2.05
C VAL A 56 -0.45 -15.18 1.14
N GLU A 57 -0.09 -15.91 0.08
CA GLU A 57 -1.09 -16.61 -0.72
C GLU A 57 -1.53 -17.89 0.00
N PRO A 58 -2.83 -18.23 -0.02
CA PRO A 58 -3.35 -19.42 0.66
C PRO A 58 -2.64 -20.73 0.28
N ASP A 59 -2.15 -20.82 -0.95
CA ASP A 59 -1.64 -22.07 -1.55
C ASP A 59 -0.10 -22.14 -1.64
N GLU A 60 0.64 -21.16 -1.13
CA GLU A 60 2.12 -21.22 -1.15
C GLU A 60 2.66 -22.10 -0.01
N VAL A 61 3.01 -23.34 -0.38
CA VAL A 61 3.61 -24.40 0.47
C VAL A 61 4.88 -23.94 1.21
N ARG A 62 5.54 -22.90 0.69
CA ARG A 62 6.69 -22.24 1.32
C ARG A 62 6.22 -20.83 1.60
N GLY A 63 6.21 -20.41 2.87
CA GLY A 63 5.62 -19.14 3.35
C GLY A 63 6.29 -17.87 2.83
N ASN A 64 6.44 -17.74 1.52
CA ASN A 64 6.86 -16.53 0.84
C ASN A 64 5.72 -15.51 0.93
N THR A 65 6.11 -14.25 1.11
CA THR A 65 5.16 -13.14 1.10
C THR A 65 5.11 -12.53 -0.30
N LYS A 66 3.93 -12.01 -0.67
CA LYS A 66 3.72 -11.18 -1.85
C LYS A 66 3.50 -9.75 -1.42
N VAL A 67 4.01 -8.84 -2.25
CA VAL A 67 3.93 -7.41 -2.01
C VAL A 67 3.23 -6.74 -3.18
N ILE A 68 2.17 -5.98 -2.88
CA ILE A 68 1.57 -5.00 -3.78
C ILE A 68 2.06 -3.63 -3.33
N GLN A 69 2.73 -2.91 -4.23
CA GLN A 69 3.37 -1.64 -3.90
C GLN A 69 3.19 -0.60 -5.00
N HIS A 70 2.95 0.65 -4.60
CA HIS A 70 2.83 1.82 -5.49
C HIS A 70 3.63 2.99 -4.94
N ASN A 71 4.30 3.73 -5.84
CA ASN A 71 5.13 4.89 -5.54
C ASN A 71 6.03 4.68 -4.30
N HIS A 72 6.64 3.49 -4.18
CA HIS A 72 7.64 3.30 -3.14
C HIS A 72 8.73 4.34 -3.34
N PRO A 73 9.09 5.13 -2.32
CA PRO A 73 10.26 5.98 -2.43
C PRO A 73 11.43 5.10 -2.84
N ILE A 74 11.90 5.28 -4.08
CA ILE A 74 13.23 4.88 -4.45
C ILE A 74 14.09 5.71 -3.53
N VAL A 75 14.72 5.07 -2.56
CA VAL A 75 15.76 5.73 -1.76
C VAL A 75 16.93 5.93 -2.71
N GLU A 76 16.83 6.94 -3.58
CA GLU A 76 18.01 7.67 -3.97
C GLU A 76 18.41 8.39 -2.69
N GLU A 77 19.36 7.77 -2.01
CA GLU A 77 20.11 8.28 -0.88
C GLU A 77 20.38 9.77 -1.12
N ARG A 78 19.56 10.65 -0.54
CA ARG A 78 19.80 12.09 -0.52
C ARG A 78 20.99 12.33 0.40
N GLU A 79 22.19 11.97 -0.05
CA GLU A 79 23.45 12.45 0.52
C GLU A 79 23.64 13.96 0.27
N GLU A 80 22.81 14.61 -0.56
CA GLU A 80 22.98 16.02 -0.92
C GLU A 80 22.05 17.00 -0.18
N LEU A 81 21.93 16.87 1.14
CA LEU A 81 21.42 17.99 1.97
C LEU A 81 22.19 18.22 3.26
N HIS A 82 23.40 17.65 3.38
CA HIS A 82 24.32 17.86 4.50
C HIS A 82 25.71 18.37 4.06
N ARG A 83 25.80 19.08 2.92
CA ARG A 83 26.95 19.96 2.65
C ARG A 83 26.54 21.41 2.91
N LEU A 84 26.98 21.86 4.09
CA LEU A 84 27.08 23.21 4.66
C LEU A 84 27.00 24.36 3.65
#